data_AF-A0A8S1VPW3-F1
#
_entry.id   AF-A0A8S1VPW3-F1
#
_cell.length_a   1.000
_cell.length_b   1.000
_cell.length_c   1.000
_cell.angle_alpha   90.00
_cell.angle_beta   90.00
_cell.angle_gamma   90.00
#
_symmetry.space_group_name_H-M   'P 1'
#
loop_
_entity.id
_entity.type
_entity.pdbx_description
1 polymer ?
#
loop_
_entity_poly.entity_id
_entity_poly.type
_entity_poly.pdbx_seq_one_letter_code
_entity_poly.pdbx_strand_id
1 'polypeptide(L)'
;MKKGKQKEIKQKDDLEQVEKPIAKKIKKNEANPAEEYQMVEKMLTSDFYKIDVVELAQKLIGKIIVRQLPQGEVRAIIVETEAYKAPEDKACHAYNNKKTDRTKYFWQDGGHLYVYSIYGNNYCLNITSATKDDPEAVLIRAIQPLSFDIIKEIRKTKSTKLQDLSNGPGKCGGCLLLDKSHNGLNLCDEKSGMYLIDNNKQYEIGVSSRINIDYAEEWKDKPWRFYIKNNSFVSKG
;
A
#
# COMPACT_ATOMS: atom_id res chain seq x y z
N MET A 1 -19.46 -20.35 66.50
CA MET A 1 -18.05 -19.90 66.60
C MET A 1 -17.15 -21.13 66.62
N LYS A 2 -16.41 -21.40 65.53
CA LYS A 2 -15.43 -22.49 65.45
C LYS A 2 -14.02 -21.87 65.53
N LYS A 3 -13.22 -22.22 66.55
CA LYS A 3 -11.78 -21.92 66.63
C LYS A 3 -11.06 -23.04 67.38
N GLY A 4 -9.86 -23.36 66.89
CA GLY A 4 -8.84 -24.16 67.57
C GLY A 4 -8.40 -25.37 66.70
N LYS A 5 -7.12 -25.61 66.40
CA LYS A 5 -5.87 -25.05 66.92
C LYS A 5 -4.75 -25.24 65.88
N GLN A 6 -3.82 -24.28 65.87
CA GLN A 6 -2.49 -24.36 65.27
C GLN A 6 -1.62 -25.44 65.96
N LYS A 7 -0.63 -25.96 65.23
CA LYS A 7 0.64 -26.41 65.83
C LYS A 7 1.83 -26.00 64.96
N GLU A 8 2.86 -25.57 65.67
CA GLU A 8 4.06 -24.87 65.24
C GLU A 8 5.16 -25.77 64.64
N ILE A 9 5.86 -25.18 63.68
CA ILE A 9 7.32 -25.04 63.47
C ILE A 9 8.26 -25.85 64.39
N LYS A 10 9.25 -26.51 63.76
CA LYS A 10 10.67 -26.44 64.17
C LYS A 10 11.61 -26.65 62.97
N GLN A 11 12.48 -25.65 62.76
CA GLN A 11 13.67 -25.66 61.92
C GLN A 11 14.72 -26.66 62.42
N LYS A 12 15.58 -27.14 61.51
CA LYS A 12 17.03 -26.93 61.60
C LYS A 12 17.71 -27.20 60.26
N ASP A 13 18.65 -26.31 59.98
CA ASP A 13 19.56 -26.22 58.84
C ASP A 13 20.47 -27.45 58.72
N ASP A 14 20.90 -27.76 57.50
CA ASP A 14 22.33 -27.83 57.19
C ASP A 14 22.56 -27.67 55.67
N LEU A 15 23.66 -26.97 55.39
CA LEU A 15 24.07 -26.37 54.12
C LEU A 15 24.63 -27.38 53.11
N GLU A 16 24.45 -27.01 51.84
CA GLU A 16 25.31 -27.25 50.66
C GLU A 16 25.82 -28.67 50.40
N GLN A 17 25.38 -29.29 49.28
CA GLN A 17 26.29 -29.87 48.28
C GLN A 17 25.67 -29.89 46.86
N VAL A 18 26.24 -29.05 45.99
CA VAL A 18 26.65 -29.31 44.59
C VAL A 18 25.57 -29.69 43.55
N GLU A 19 25.25 -28.73 42.69
CA GLU A 19 24.63 -28.94 41.37
C GLU A 19 25.52 -29.80 40.44
N LYS A 20 24.92 -30.78 39.75
CA LYS A 20 25.28 -31.17 38.36
C LYS A 20 24.05 -31.69 37.59
N PRO A 21 24.01 -31.50 36.25
CA PRO A 21 22.77 -31.36 35.49
C PRO A 21 22.23 -32.70 34.97
N ILE A 22 20.92 -32.91 35.08
CA ILE A 22 20.23 -34.03 34.42
C ILE A 22 19.98 -33.64 32.97
N ALA A 23 20.88 -34.05 32.08
CA ALA A 23 20.67 -34.03 30.64
C ALA A 23 19.50 -34.96 30.28
N LYS A 24 18.31 -34.40 30.04
CA LYS A 24 17.24 -35.13 29.35
C LYS A 24 17.50 -35.05 27.84
N LYS A 25 17.75 -36.22 27.24
CA LYS A 25 17.81 -36.44 25.79
C LYS A 25 16.60 -35.79 25.11
N ILE A 26 16.84 -34.68 24.40
CA ILE A 26 15.89 -34.15 23.41
C ILE A 26 15.95 -35.11 22.22
N LYS A 27 14.85 -35.81 21.96
CA LYS A 27 14.66 -36.52 20.70
C LYS A 27 14.73 -35.47 19.58
N LYS A 28 15.56 -35.69 18.57
CA LYS A 28 15.48 -34.96 17.30
C LYS A 28 14.09 -35.20 16.73
N ASN A 29 13.17 -34.28 16.99
CA ASN A 29 11.91 -34.23 16.28
C ASN A 29 12.19 -33.59 14.93
N GLU A 30 11.68 -34.28 13.92
CA GLU A 30 11.64 -33.92 12.51
C GLU A 30 11.15 -32.47 12.33
N ALA A 31 11.72 -31.80 11.32
CA ALA A 31 11.44 -30.40 11.02
C ALA A 31 9.94 -30.13 11.01
N ASN A 32 9.53 -29.10 11.76
CA ASN A 32 8.16 -28.62 11.77
C ASN A 32 7.81 -28.07 10.38
N PRO A 33 6.86 -28.66 9.63
CA PRO A 33 6.50 -28.20 8.28
C PRO A 33 5.88 -26.79 8.27
N ALA A 34 5.55 -26.24 9.45
CA ALA A 34 5.01 -24.89 9.60
C ALA A 34 6.10 -23.78 9.58
N GLU A 35 7.39 -24.15 9.71
CA GLU A 35 8.49 -23.17 9.65
C GLU A 35 8.96 -22.87 8.22
N GLU A 36 8.49 -23.62 7.22
CA GLU A 36 9.04 -23.54 5.87
C GLU A 36 8.29 -22.59 4.91
N TYR A 37 7.06 -22.14 5.20
CA TYR A 37 6.39 -21.10 4.38
C TYR A 37 5.37 -20.27 5.18
N GLN A 38 5.85 -19.38 6.04
CA GLN A 38 5.14 -18.10 6.28
C GLN A 38 5.80 -17.06 5.39
N MET A 39 5.25 -16.85 4.19
CA MET A 39 5.50 -15.62 3.44
C MET A 39 4.91 -14.48 4.27
N VAL A 40 5.73 -13.88 5.14
CA VAL A 40 5.37 -12.64 5.81
C VAL A 40 5.25 -11.61 4.70
N GLU A 41 4.02 -11.24 4.36
CA GLU A 41 3.74 -10.16 3.42
C GLU A 41 4.37 -8.89 3.98
N LYS A 42 5.55 -8.53 3.45
CA LYS A 42 6.33 -7.42 3.98
C LYS A 42 5.88 -6.12 3.32
N MET A 43 5.58 -5.15 4.16
CA MET A 43 5.33 -3.77 3.76
C MET A 43 6.54 -3.18 3.03
N LEU A 44 6.29 -2.43 1.95
CA LEU A 44 7.34 -1.75 1.19
C LEU A 44 7.96 -0.63 2.05
N THR A 45 9.29 -0.54 2.02
CA THR A 45 10.06 0.45 2.80
C THR A 45 10.28 1.74 2.03
N SER A 46 10.79 2.78 2.71
CA SER A 46 11.04 4.11 2.12
C SER A 46 11.84 4.06 0.82
N ASP A 47 12.84 3.18 0.75
CA ASP A 47 13.77 3.09 -0.37
C ASP A 47 13.08 2.61 -1.65
N PHE A 48 11.96 1.88 -1.53
CA PHE A 48 11.15 1.49 -2.69
C PHE A 48 10.58 2.71 -3.42
N TYR A 49 10.19 3.75 -2.68
CA TYR A 49 9.54 4.94 -3.22
C TYR A 49 10.52 6.04 -3.63
N LYS A 50 11.75 6.03 -3.08
CA LYS A 50 12.78 7.07 -3.31
C LYS A 50 13.60 6.81 -4.57
N ILE A 51 12.91 6.65 -5.70
CA ILE A 51 13.48 6.43 -7.02
C ILE A 51 12.82 7.37 -8.04
N ASP A 52 13.29 7.36 -9.29
CA ASP A 52 12.65 8.11 -10.38
C ASP A 52 11.19 7.70 -10.54
N VAL A 53 10.27 8.66 -10.73
CA VAL A 53 8.83 8.39 -10.82
C VAL A 53 8.42 7.47 -11.96
N VAL A 54 9.15 7.45 -13.08
CA VAL A 54 8.84 6.55 -14.21
C VAL A 54 9.21 5.11 -13.83
N GLU A 55 10.30 4.93 -13.10
CA GLU A 55 10.68 3.64 -12.53
C GLU A 55 9.70 3.20 -11.44
N LEU A 56 9.31 4.11 -10.54
CA LEU A 56 8.33 3.82 -9.50
C LEU A 56 6.98 3.42 -10.10
N ALA A 57 6.52 4.13 -11.13
CA ALA A 57 5.25 3.82 -11.79
C ALA A 57 5.22 2.39 -12.35
N GLN A 58 6.34 1.92 -12.92
CA GLN A 58 6.49 0.53 -13.36
C GLN A 58 6.53 -0.44 -12.19
N LYS A 59 7.35 -0.16 -11.17
CA LYS A 59 7.52 -1.04 -10.00
C LYS A 59 6.26 -1.18 -9.16
N LEU A 60 5.37 -0.19 -9.18
CA LEU A 60 4.07 -0.25 -8.49
C LEU A 60 3.09 -1.23 -9.14
N ILE A 61 3.26 -1.57 -10.42
CA ILE A 61 2.41 -2.55 -11.09
C ILE A 61 2.55 -3.92 -10.40
N GLY A 62 1.41 -4.52 -10.06
CA GLY A 62 1.36 -5.81 -9.37
C GLY A 62 1.43 -5.72 -7.84
N LYS A 63 1.85 -4.58 -7.27
CA LYS A 63 1.85 -4.40 -5.81
C LYS A 63 0.42 -4.39 -5.28
N ILE A 64 0.25 -4.88 -4.05
CA ILE A 64 -1.07 -4.89 -3.40
C ILE A 64 -1.17 -3.69 -2.50
N ILE A 65 -2.20 -2.88 -2.71
CA ILE A 65 -2.61 -1.85 -1.77
C ILE A 65 -3.50 -2.46 -0.70
N VAL A 66 -3.17 -2.20 0.56
CA VAL A 66 -3.91 -2.65 1.74
C VAL A 66 -4.41 -1.43 2.48
N ARG A 67 -5.70 -1.43 2.85
CA ARG A 67 -6.35 -0.36 3.62
C ARG A 67 -7.20 -0.97 4.73
N GLN A 68 -6.92 -0.61 5.97
CA GLN A 68 -7.77 -0.94 7.13
C GLN A 68 -8.94 0.03 7.18
N LEU A 69 -10.17 -0.50 7.11
CA LEU A 69 -11.41 0.26 7.24
C LEU A 69 -12.31 -0.35 8.33
N PRO A 70 -13.29 0.41 8.87
CA PRO A 70 -14.28 -0.14 9.80
C PRO A 70 -15.08 -1.33 9.24
N GLN A 71 -15.25 -1.40 7.92
CA GLN A 71 -15.92 -2.50 7.22
C GLN A 71 -15.02 -3.75 7.06
N GLY A 72 -13.72 -3.62 7.31
CA GLY A 72 -12.72 -4.68 7.14
C GLY A 72 -11.52 -4.25 6.29
N GLU A 73 -10.60 -5.18 6.08
CA GLU A 73 -9.39 -4.94 5.30
C GLU A 73 -9.67 -5.00 3.78
N VAL A 74 -9.43 -3.87 3.11
CA VAL A 74 -9.49 -3.79 1.66
C VAL A 74 -8.13 -4.09 1.08
N ARG A 75 -8.06 -5.09 0.19
CA ARG A 75 -6.89 -5.43 -0.62
C ARG A 75 -7.21 -5.31 -2.10
N ALA A 76 -6.28 -4.76 -2.87
CA ALA A 76 -6.37 -4.74 -4.32
C ALA A 76 -4.99 -4.70 -4.99
N ILE A 77 -4.83 -5.34 -6.14
CA ILE A 77 -3.61 -5.28 -6.94
C ILE A 77 -3.63 -3.99 -7.77
N ILE A 78 -2.54 -3.23 -7.79
CA ILE A 78 -2.36 -2.09 -8.69
C ILE A 78 -2.13 -2.63 -10.11
N VAL A 79 -3.04 -2.33 -11.04
CA VAL A 79 -2.99 -2.87 -12.41
C VAL A 79 -2.69 -1.81 -13.46
N GLU A 80 -2.74 -0.52 -13.10
CA GLU A 80 -2.46 0.59 -14.00
C GLU A 80 -1.99 1.84 -13.23
N THR A 81 -0.93 2.47 -13.74
CA THR A 81 -0.30 3.66 -13.17
C THR A 81 0.07 4.68 -14.25
N GLU A 82 0.21 5.94 -13.85
CA GLU A 82 0.80 7.01 -14.68
C GLU A 82 1.83 7.80 -13.89
N ALA A 83 2.97 8.11 -14.52
CA ALA A 83 4.01 8.95 -13.93
C ALA A 83 3.80 10.44 -14.26
N TYR A 84 4.07 11.30 -13.28
CA TYR A 84 4.04 12.77 -13.40
C TYR A 84 5.28 13.38 -12.76
N LYS A 85 6.03 14.16 -13.54
CA LYS A 85 7.40 14.62 -13.19
C LYS A 85 7.58 16.12 -13.40
N ALA A 86 7.47 16.91 -12.33
CA ALA A 86 7.80 18.34 -12.41
C ALA A 86 9.32 18.56 -12.29
N PRO A 87 9.86 19.71 -12.73
CA PRO A 87 9.16 20.89 -13.23
C PRO A 87 8.70 20.86 -14.69
N GLU A 88 9.19 19.93 -15.50
CA GLU A 88 9.05 20.06 -16.96
C GLU A 88 7.72 19.51 -17.48
N ASP A 89 7.12 18.52 -16.82
CA ASP A 89 5.89 17.87 -17.27
C ASP A 89 4.67 18.77 -17.21
N LYS A 90 4.21 19.26 -18.37
CA LYS A 90 3.01 20.10 -18.51
C LYS A 90 1.72 19.43 -18.03
N ALA A 91 1.70 18.09 -17.91
CA ALA A 91 0.56 17.35 -17.35
C ALA A 91 0.61 17.26 -15.81
N CYS A 92 1.75 17.53 -15.18
CA CYS A 92 1.91 17.44 -13.73
C CYS A 92 1.27 18.65 -13.04
N HIS A 93 0.55 18.44 -11.94
CA HIS A 93 -0.01 19.56 -11.17
C HIS A 93 1.06 20.48 -10.57
N ALA A 94 2.27 19.95 -10.34
CA ALA A 94 3.43 20.71 -9.87
C ALA A 94 4.29 21.29 -11.02
N TYR A 95 3.81 21.24 -12.27
CA TYR A 95 4.48 21.84 -13.44
C TYR A 95 5.00 23.25 -13.13
N ASN A 96 6.20 23.55 -13.64
CA ASN A 96 6.90 24.81 -13.39
C ASN A 96 7.12 25.09 -11.89
N ASN A 97 7.47 24.05 -11.14
CA ASN A 97 7.68 24.09 -9.68
C ASN A 97 6.51 24.70 -8.90
N LYS A 98 5.28 24.50 -9.38
CA LYS A 98 4.09 25.09 -8.76
C LYS A 98 3.82 24.46 -7.39
N LYS A 99 4.04 25.23 -6.33
CA LYS A 99 3.72 24.86 -4.94
C LYS A 99 2.54 25.69 -4.42
N THR A 100 1.42 25.01 -4.19
CA THR A 100 0.15 25.58 -3.70
C THR A 100 -0.38 24.73 -2.55
N ASP A 101 -1.46 25.15 -1.87
CA ASP A 101 -2.11 24.31 -0.85
C ASP A 101 -2.52 22.92 -1.36
N ARG A 102 -2.87 22.82 -2.65
CA ARG A 102 -3.18 21.55 -3.29
C ARG A 102 -1.92 20.76 -3.61
N THR A 103 -0.89 21.39 -4.17
CA THR A 103 0.27 20.70 -4.75
C THR A 103 1.44 20.54 -3.80
N LYS A 104 1.37 21.13 -2.59
CA LYS A 104 2.43 21.01 -1.57
C LYS A 104 2.77 19.56 -1.20
N TYR A 105 1.84 18.63 -1.38
CA TYR A 105 2.07 17.21 -1.10
C TYR A 105 3.02 16.53 -2.09
N PHE A 106 3.18 17.04 -3.32
CA PHE A 106 4.24 16.57 -4.23
C PHE A 106 5.64 16.78 -3.64
N TRP A 107 5.80 17.72 -2.71
CA TRP A 107 7.07 18.10 -2.09
C TRP A 107 7.32 17.34 -0.78
N GLN A 108 6.77 16.14 -0.66
CA GLN A 108 7.08 15.22 0.43
C GLN A 108 8.00 14.12 -0.10
N ASP A 109 8.74 13.48 0.80
CA ASP A 109 9.57 12.33 0.42
C ASP A 109 8.73 11.22 -0.23
N GLY A 110 9.36 10.37 -1.04
CA GLY A 110 8.70 9.23 -1.65
C GLY A 110 7.91 8.37 -0.64
N GLY A 111 6.71 7.95 -1.04
CA GLY A 111 5.82 7.09 -0.24
C GLY A 111 4.71 7.82 0.50
N HIS A 112 4.47 9.10 0.22
CA HIS A 112 3.34 9.85 0.77
C HIS A 112 2.20 9.95 -0.23
N LEU A 113 0.97 10.09 0.28
CA LEU A 113 -0.20 10.25 -0.56
C LEU A 113 -0.41 11.69 -1.01
N TYR A 114 -0.67 11.86 -2.30
CA TYR A 114 -1.30 13.05 -2.85
C TYR A 114 -2.69 12.70 -3.40
N VAL A 115 -3.73 13.24 -2.77
CA VAL A 115 -5.13 12.96 -3.06
C VAL A 115 -5.84 14.23 -3.51
N TYR A 116 -6.48 14.19 -4.68
CA TYR A 116 -7.24 15.33 -5.20
C TYR A 116 -8.61 14.89 -5.72
N SER A 117 -9.59 15.78 -5.60
CA SER A 117 -10.93 15.54 -6.12
C SER A 117 -10.97 15.77 -7.65
N ILE A 118 -11.68 14.90 -8.34
CA ILE A 118 -12.12 15.06 -9.73
C ILE A 118 -13.65 15.00 -9.76
N TYR A 119 -14.28 15.91 -10.50
CA TYR A 119 -15.72 15.92 -10.74
C TYR A 119 -16.57 15.60 -9.50
N GLY A 120 -16.56 16.49 -8.50
CA GLY A 120 -17.31 16.33 -7.25
C GLY A 120 -16.60 15.42 -6.24
N ASN A 121 -17.25 14.34 -5.81
CA ASN A 121 -16.80 13.50 -4.68
C ASN A 121 -15.95 12.28 -5.10
N ASN A 122 -15.33 12.29 -6.29
CA ASN A 122 -14.38 11.25 -6.68
C ASN A 122 -12.97 11.72 -6.39
N TYR A 123 -12.12 10.85 -5.86
CA TYR A 123 -10.76 11.21 -5.45
C TYR A 123 -9.73 10.35 -6.19
N CYS A 124 -8.73 11.01 -6.77
CA CYS A 124 -7.58 10.34 -7.38
C CYS A 124 -6.50 10.13 -6.33
N LEU A 125 -5.92 8.93 -6.31
CA LEU A 125 -4.82 8.54 -5.45
C LEU A 125 -3.50 8.66 -6.20
N ASN A 126 -2.56 9.42 -5.65
CA ASN A 126 -1.18 9.48 -6.15
C ASN A 126 -0.22 9.16 -5.00
N ILE A 127 0.94 8.61 -5.36
CA ILE A 127 2.02 8.28 -4.42
C ILE A 127 3.25 9.06 -4.84
N THR A 128 3.81 9.86 -3.93
CA THR A 128 5.04 10.63 -4.19
C THR A 128 6.22 9.71 -4.45
N SER A 129 7.13 10.17 -5.30
CA SER A 129 8.40 9.50 -5.62
C SER A 129 9.59 10.34 -5.16
N ALA A 130 10.80 9.82 -5.35
CA ALA A 130 12.05 10.57 -5.21
C ALA A 130 12.20 11.24 -3.83
N THR A 131 12.83 12.41 -3.79
CA THR A 131 13.03 13.20 -2.57
C THR A 131 12.03 14.36 -2.50
N LYS A 132 11.84 14.95 -1.32
CA LYS A 132 11.01 16.17 -1.15
C LYS A 132 11.40 17.35 -2.06
N ASP A 133 12.62 17.33 -2.61
CA ASP A 133 13.16 18.37 -3.47
C ASP A 133 12.79 18.14 -4.95
N ASP A 134 12.27 16.95 -5.27
CA ASP A 134 11.85 16.51 -6.61
C ASP A 134 10.32 16.27 -6.64
N PRO A 135 9.50 17.24 -7.09
CA PRO A 135 8.04 17.12 -7.03
C PRO A 135 7.49 16.13 -8.07
N GLU A 136 7.53 14.85 -7.73
CA GLU A 136 7.09 13.75 -8.61
C GLU A 136 6.07 12.83 -7.92
N ALA A 137 5.10 12.32 -8.69
CA ALA A 137 4.15 11.35 -8.15
C ALA A 137 3.61 10.40 -9.22
N VAL A 138 3.22 9.21 -8.77
CA VAL A 138 2.55 8.19 -9.57
C VAL A 138 1.06 8.23 -9.28
N LEU A 139 0.22 8.44 -10.29
CA LEU A 139 -1.23 8.25 -10.21
C LEU A 139 -1.56 6.75 -10.26
N ILE A 140 -2.37 6.28 -9.32
CA ILE A 140 -2.98 4.95 -9.38
C ILE A 140 -4.29 5.06 -10.17
N ARG A 141 -4.30 4.49 -11.38
CA ARG A 141 -5.46 4.60 -12.28
C ARG A 141 -6.46 3.49 -12.13
N ALA A 142 -5.99 2.27 -11.95
CA ALA A 142 -6.84 1.11 -11.83
C ALA A 142 -6.26 0.11 -10.84
N ILE A 143 -7.16 -0.53 -10.11
CA ILE A 143 -6.85 -1.61 -9.19
C ILE A 143 -7.73 -2.82 -9.51
N GLN A 144 -7.21 -4.03 -9.33
CA GLN A 144 -7.98 -5.27 -9.34
C GLN A 144 -8.32 -5.63 -7.90
N PRO A 145 -9.61 -5.61 -7.50
CA PRO A 145 -10.03 -5.99 -6.16
C PRO A 145 -9.57 -7.40 -5.80
N LEU A 146 -9.15 -7.59 -4.55
CA LEU A 146 -9.03 -8.91 -3.91
C LEU A 146 -10.13 -9.06 -2.85
N SER A 147 -10.42 -7.99 -2.10
CA SER A 147 -11.54 -7.91 -1.15
C SER A 147 -12.85 -7.49 -1.85
N PHE A 148 -13.37 -8.33 -2.76
CA PHE A 148 -14.52 -7.98 -3.61
C PHE A 148 -15.78 -7.59 -2.84
N ASP A 149 -16.13 -8.33 -1.79
CA ASP A 149 -17.39 -8.12 -1.07
C ASP A 149 -17.41 -6.78 -0.34
N ILE A 150 -16.32 -6.46 0.37
CA ILE A 150 -16.13 -5.17 1.05
C ILE A 150 -16.14 -4.03 0.02
N ILE A 151 -15.41 -4.18 -1.10
CA ILE A 151 -15.38 -3.13 -2.14
C ILE A 151 -16.76 -2.92 -2.77
N LYS A 152 -17.55 -3.97 -3.00
CA LYS A 152 -18.92 -3.84 -3.53
C LYS A 152 -19.83 -3.11 -2.53
N GLU A 153 -19.73 -3.45 -1.25
CA GLU A 153 -20.49 -2.80 -0.18
C GLU A 153 -20.16 -1.30 -0.08
N ILE A 154 -18.88 -0.94 -0.17
CA ILE A 154 -18.40 0.44 -0.13
C ILE A 154 -18.86 1.21 -1.38
N ARG A 155 -18.63 0.63 -2.57
CA ARG A 155 -18.86 1.32 -3.85
C ARG A 155 -20.33 1.48 -4.18
N LYS A 156 -21.19 0.55 -3.74
CA LYS A 156 -22.64 0.50 -4.04
C LYS A 156 -22.95 0.77 -5.52
N THR A 157 -22.10 0.25 -6.41
CA THR A 157 -22.25 0.49 -7.85
C THR A 157 -23.51 -0.20 -8.37
N LYS A 158 -24.22 0.46 -9.28
CA LYS A 158 -25.34 -0.13 -10.01
C LYS A 158 -24.89 -0.98 -11.21
N SER A 159 -23.60 -0.94 -11.56
CA SER A 159 -23.08 -1.73 -12.68
C SER A 159 -23.02 -3.21 -12.32
N THR A 160 -23.41 -4.05 -13.27
CA THR A 160 -23.26 -5.51 -13.19
C THR A 160 -21.86 -5.99 -13.58
N LYS A 161 -21.04 -5.12 -14.19
CA LYS A 161 -19.66 -5.44 -14.59
C LYS A 161 -18.71 -5.21 -13.43
N LEU A 162 -17.98 -6.25 -13.03
CA LEU A 162 -17.02 -6.15 -11.93
C LEU A 162 -15.92 -5.11 -12.17
N GLN A 163 -15.49 -4.94 -13.41
CA GLN A 163 -14.45 -3.98 -13.79
C GLN A 163 -14.82 -2.55 -13.40
N ASP A 164 -16.12 -2.22 -13.45
CA ASP A 164 -16.61 -0.87 -13.17
C ASP A 164 -16.49 -0.47 -11.70
N LEU A 165 -16.11 -1.39 -10.82
CA LEU A 165 -15.76 -1.08 -9.44
C LEU A 165 -14.57 -0.13 -9.37
N SER A 166 -13.55 -0.35 -10.21
CA SER A 166 -12.20 0.16 -9.99
C SER A 166 -11.39 0.49 -11.24
N ASN A 167 -11.93 0.33 -12.45
CA ASN A 167 -11.27 0.63 -13.73
C ASN A 167 -11.19 2.15 -14.06
N GLY A 168 -10.72 2.97 -13.11
CA GLY A 168 -10.51 4.40 -13.31
C GLY A 168 -10.07 5.12 -12.03
N PRO A 169 -9.34 6.25 -12.15
CA PRO A 169 -8.60 6.82 -11.01
C PRO A 169 -9.53 7.27 -9.87
N GLY A 170 -10.64 7.94 -10.19
CA GLY A 170 -11.65 8.31 -9.19
C GLY A 170 -12.39 7.12 -8.59
N LYS A 171 -12.52 6.01 -9.35
CA LYS A 171 -13.14 4.78 -8.88
C LYS A 171 -12.23 4.08 -7.86
N CYS A 172 -10.92 4.08 -8.10
CA CYS A 172 -9.91 3.57 -7.15
C CYS A 172 -10.01 4.27 -5.80
N GLY A 173 -10.07 5.60 -5.78
CA GLY A 173 -10.24 6.33 -4.50
C GLY A 173 -11.54 5.96 -3.80
N GLY A 174 -12.62 5.76 -4.54
CA GLY A 174 -13.88 5.26 -3.98
C GLY A 174 -13.78 3.85 -3.39
N CYS A 175 -12.97 2.94 -3.96
CA CYS A 175 -12.76 1.59 -3.43
C CYS A 175 -12.03 1.60 -2.08
N LEU A 176 -11.26 2.68 -1.83
CA LEU A 176 -10.40 2.84 -0.68
C LEU A 176 -10.95 3.87 0.33
N LEU A 177 -12.18 4.36 0.11
CA LEU A 177 -12.84 5.43 0.88
C LEU A 177 -11.96 6.67 1.08
N LEU A 178 -11.25 7.08 0.02
CA LEU A 178 -10.39 8.24 0.07
C LEU A 178 -11.17 9.56 0.00
N ASP A 179 -10.62 10.55 0.67
CA ASP A 179 -10.99 11.96 0.60
C ASP A 179 -9.74 12.85 0.81
N LYS A 180 -9.93 14.17 0.89
CA LYS A 180 -8.79 15.10 1.06
C LYS A 180 -8.02 14.94 2.36
N SER A 181 -8.63 14.38 3.42
CA SER A 181 -7.97 14.21 4.72
C SER A 181 -6.83 13.20 4.67
N HIS A 182 -6.81 12.36 3.63
CA HIS A 182 -5.78 11.36 3.39
C HIS A 182 -4.51 11.94 2.72
N ASN A 183 -4.48 13.22 2.37
CA ASN A 183 -3.26 13.84 1.85
C ASN A 183 -2.14 13.81 2.88
N GLY A 184 -0.94 13.44 2.44
CA GLY A 184 0.26 13.34 3.27
C GLY A 184 0.32 12.12 4.17
N LEU A 185 -0.61 11.17 4.03
CA LEU A 185 -0.51 9.87 4.68
C LEU A 185 0.77 9.16 4.21
N ASN A 186 1.56 8.64 5.14
CA ASN A 186 2.81 7.94 4.89
C ASN A 186 2.59 6.43 4.74
N LEU A 187 2.82 5.88 3.54
CA LEU A 187 2.68 4.45 3.23
C LEU A 187 3.81 3.59 3.82
N CYS A 188 4.79 4.19 4.49
CA CYS A 188 5.84 3.52 5.26
C CYS A 188 5.52 3.44 6.77
N ASP A 189 4.44 4.08 7.23
CA ASP A 189 3.98 4.00 8.63
C ASP A 189 2.84 2.99 8.77
N GLU A 190 3.09 1.88 9.44
CA GLU A 190 2.08 0.84 9.70
C GLU A 190 0.83 1.39 10.42
N LYS A 191 1.00 2.43 11.25
CA LYS A 191 -0.10 3.05 12.00
C LYS A 191 -1.01 3.90 11.14
N SER A 192 -0.62 4.22 9.91
CA SER A 192 -1.44 4.98 8.96
C SER A 192 -2.70 4.20 8.52
N GLY A 193 -2.69 2.88 8.71
CA GLY A 193 -3.74 1.98 8.28
C GLY A 193 -3.82 1.84 6.76
N MET A 194 -2.82 2.29 6.00
CA MET A 194 -2.74 2.10 4.55
C MET A 194 -1.29 1.89 4.11
N TYR A 195 -1.04 0.82 3.37
CA TYR A 195 0.32 0.45 2.99
C TYR A 195 0.34 -0.42 1.73
N LEU A 196 1.53 -0.61 1.17
CA LEU A 196 1.74 -1.51 0.03
C LEU A 196 2.54 -2.74 0.45
N ILE A 197 2.21 -3.89 -0.12
CA ILE A 197 2.97 -5.13 0.02
C ILE A 197 3.39 -5.65 -1.36
N ASP A 198 4.51 -6.37 -1.39
CA ASP A 198 4.91 -7.14 -2.56
C ASP A 198 4.20 -8.49 -2.57
N ASN A 199 3.65 -8.88 -3.72
CA ASN A 199 3.05 -10.19 -3.91
C ASN A 199 4.01 -11.20 -4.57
N ASN A 200 5.26 -10.78 -4.83
CA ASN A 200 6.32 -11.58 -5.45
C ASN A 200 5.93 -12.18 -6.82
N LYS A 201 4.92 -11.61 -7.49
CA LYS A 201 4.49 -12.03 -8.83
C LYS A 201 5.05 -11.11 -9.89
N GLN A 202 5.45 -11.71 -11.01
CA GLN A 202 5.82 -11.00 -12.22
C GLN A 202 4.61 -10.86 -13.14
N TYR A 203 4.50 -9.72 -13.79
CA TYR A 203 3.41 -9.39 -14.70
C TYR A 203 3.98 -8.93 -16.04
N GLU A 204 3.30 -9.25 -17.13
CA GLU A 204 3.62 -8.65 -18.42
C GLU A 204 3.10 -7.21 -18.45
N ILE A 205 4.02 -6.25 -18.52
CA ILE A 205 3.70 -4.83 -18.47
C ILE A 205 3.55 -4.27 -19.89
N GLY A 206 2.43 -3.61 -20.14
CA GLY A 206 2.20 -2.75 -21.30
C GLY A 206 2.58 -1.31 -21.00
N VAL A 207 2.99 -0.59 -22.04
CA VAL A 207 3.43 0.81 -21.97
C VAL A 207 2.66 1.63 -23.00
N SER A 208 2.22 2.83 -22.65
CA SER A 208 1.54 3.74 -23.59
C SER A 208 1.61 5.20 -23.11
N SER A 209 1.05 6.11 -23.91
CA SER A 209 0.75 7.47 -23.48
C SER A 209 -0.28 7.50 -22.35
N ARG A 210 -0.24 8.61 -21.60
CA ARG A 210 -1.18 8.88 -20.49
C ARG A 210 -2.54 9.33 -21.03
N ILE A 211 -3.59 9.10 -20.25
CA ILE A 211 -4.98 9.33 -20.63
C ILE A 211 -5.46 10.70 -20.15
N ASN A 212 -6.27 11.37 -20.98
CA ASN A 212 -6.93 12.66 -20.68
C ASN A 212 -5.97 13.81 -20.37
N ILE A 213 -4.84 13.88 -21.08
CA ILE A 213 -3.85 14.94 -20.94
C ILE A 213 -3.55 15.66 -22.28
N ASP A 214 -4.52 15.76 -23.17
CA ASP A 214 -4.35 16.42 -24.49
C ASP A 214 -3.85 17.87 -24.41
N TYR A 215 -4.11 18.53 -23.28
CA TYR A 215 -3.65 19.88 -22.98
C TYR A 215 -2.13 19.98 -22.71
N ALA A 216 -1.44 18.85 -22.54
CA ALA A 216 -0.04 18.82 -22.10
C ALA A 216 0.98 18.91 -23.25
N GLU A 217 0.55 19.28 -24.45
CA GLU A 217 1.42 19.46 -25.63
C GLU A 217 2.31 18.21 -25.87
N GLU A 218 3.63 18.36 -25.99
CA GLU A 218 4.58 17.26 -26.24
C GLU A 218 4.63 16.21 -25.10
N TRP A 219 4.13 16.56 -23.91
CA TRP A 219 4.11 15.66 -22.77
C TRP A 219 3.00 14.62 -22.84
N LYS A 220 1.99 14.83 -23.70
CA LYS A 220 0.92 13.84 -23.90
C LYS A 220 1.42 12.56 -24.57
N ASP A 221 2.47 12.66 -25.38
CA ASP A 221 3.01 11.54 -26.16
C ASP A 221 4.05 10.72 -25.37
N LYS A 222 4.42 11.15 -24.15
CA LYS A 222 5.38 10.43 -23.30
C LYS A 222 4.82 9.05 -22.91
N PRO A 223 5.61 7.96 -23.04
CA PRO A 223 5.19 6.59 -22.72
C PRO A 223 5.21 6.32 -21.21
N TRP A 224 4.45 7.11 -20.45
CA TRP A 224 4.49 7.18 -18.99
C TRP A 224 3.25 6.59 -18.32
N ARG A 225 2.47 5.80 -19.06
CA ARG A 225 1.40 4.95 -18.53
C ARG A 225 1.82 3.49 -18.60
N PHE A 226 1.71 2.79 -17.47
CA PHE A 226 2.06 1.38 -17.33
C PHE A 226 0.84 0.59 -16.87
N TYR A 227 0.69 -0.64 -17.37
CA TYR A 227 -0.45 -1.48 -17.02
C TYR A 227 -0.16 -2.96 -17.21
N ILE A 228 -0.89 -3.82 -16.52
CA ILE A 228 -0.81 -5.27 -16.72
C ILE A 228 -1.53 -5.63 -18.03
N LYS A 229 -0.82 -6.25 -18.98
CA LYS A 229 -1.44 -6.68 -20.25
C LYS A 229 -2.55 -7.71 -19.99
N ASN A 230 -3.59 -7.66 -20.83
CA ASN A 230 -4.75 -8.57 -20.79
C ASN A 230 -5.53 -8.58 -19.46
N ASN A 231 -5.28 -7.62 -18.56
CA ASN A 231 -6.03 -7.51 -17.31
C ASN A 231 -7.32 -6.71 -17.52
N SER A 232 -8.47 -7.34 -17.26
CA SER A 232 -9.78 -6.73 -17.50
C SER A 232 -10.08 -5.48 -16.65
N PHE A 233 -9.35 -5.27 -15.55
CA PHE A 233 -9.53 -4.09 -14.68
C PHE A 233 -8.79 -2.85 -15.15
N VAL A 234 -7.88 -2.97 -16.12
CA VAL A 234 -7.20 -1.80 -16.71
C VAL A 234 -8.27 -0.85 -17.29
N SER A 235 -8.12 0.45 -17.00
CA SER A 235 -9.07 1.46 -17.47
C SER A 235 -9.07 1.56 -18.99
N LYS A 236 -10.24 1.88 -19.54
CA LYS A 236 -10.36 2.19 -20.96
C LYS A 236 -9.88 3.64 -21.15
N GLY A 237 -8.94 3.81 -22.09
CA GLY A 237 -8.51 5.12 -22.59
C GLY A 237 -9.65 5.84 -23.30
#